data_AF-A0A973FAY2-F1
#
_entry.id   AF-A0A973FAY2-F1
#
_cell.length_a   1.000
_cell.length_b   1.000
_cell.length_c   1.000
_cell.angle_alpha   90.00
_cell.angle_beta   90.00
_cell.angle_gamma   90.00
#
_symmetry.space_group_name_H-M   'P 1'
#
loop_
_entity.id
_entity.type
_entity.pdbx_description
1 polymer ?
#
loop_
_entity_poly.entity_id
_entity_poly.type
_entity_poly.pdbx_seq_one_letter_code
_entity_poly.pdbx_strand_id
1 'polypeptide(L)' 'MKPLIALVGRPNVGKSTLFNRILRQRSAIVDSTPGVTRDRHIAEGEWQGKQ' A
#
# COMPACT_ATOMS: atom_id res chain seq x y z
N MET A 1 7.76 6.49 18.14
CA MET A 1 6.48 6.59 17.41
C MET A 1 6.78 6.30 15.95
N LYS A 2 6.14 5.30 15.34
CA LYS A 2 6.36 4.98 13.92
C LYS A 2 5.60 6.00 13.05
N PRO A 3 6.18 6.48 11.93
CA PRO A 3 5.48 7.39 11.03
C PRO A 3 4.33 6.66 10.31
N LEU A 4 3.20 7.35 10.12
CA LEU A 4 2.06 6.84 9.34
C LEU A 4 1.98 7.58 8.00
N ILE A 5 1.99 6.83 6.90
CA ILE A 5 1.94 7.37 5.54
C ILE A 5 0.64 6.91 4.87
N ALA A 6 -0.10 7.85 4.29
CA ALA A 6 -1.34 7.56 3.56
C ALA A 6 -1.19 7.90 2.07
N LEU A 7 -1.58 6.95 1.20
CA LEU A 7 -1.65 7.17 -0.25
C LEU A 7 -3.07 7.56 -0.65
N VAL A 8 -3.23 8.79 -1.13
CA VAL A 8 -4.54 9.35 -1.54
C VAL A 8 -4.52 9.76 -3.01
N GLY A 9 -5.67 9.66 -3.67
CA GLY A 9 -5.81 10.01 -5.08
C GLY A 9 -7.02 9.36 -5.74
N ARG A 10 -7.37 9.85 -6.93
CA ARG A 10 -8.53 9.38 -7.71
C ARG A 10 -8.52 7.85 -7.90
N PRO A 11 -9.68 7.20 -8.12
CA PRO A 11 -9.72 5.78 -8.48
C PRO A 11 -8.77 5.48 -9.65
N ASN A 12 -8.15 4.29 -9.63
CA ASN A 12 -7.30 3.76 -10.71
C ASN A 12 -6.02 4.53 -11.08
N VAL A 13 -5.57 5.52 -10.29
CA VAL A 13 -4.30 6.24 -10.53
C VAL A 13 -3.03 5.47 -10.15
N GLY A 14 -3.12 4.15 -9.91
CA GLY A 14 -1.96 3.32 -9.58
C GLY A 14 -1.51 3.34 -8.12
N LYS A 15 -2.37 3.76 -7.17
CA LYS A 15 -2.07 3.78 -5.73
C LYS A 15 -1.58 2.43 -5.21
N SER A 16 -2.28 1.33 -5.55
CA SER A 16 -1.91 -0.02 -5.13
C SER A 16 -0.59 -0.49 -5.75
N THR A 17 -0.29 -0.07 -6.98
CA THR A 17 0.99 -0.33 -7.64
C THR A 17 2.16 0.34 -6.88
N LEU A 18 1.98 1.59 -6.47
CA LEU A 18 2.98 2.31 -5.67
C LEU A 18 3.13 1.69 -4.27
N PHE A 19 2.02 1.37 -3.60
CA PHE A 19 1.99 0.70 -2.31
C PHE A 19 2.82 -0.59 -2.33
N ASN A 20 2.53 -1.49 -3.27
CA ASN A 20 3.25 -2.75 -3.43
C ASN A 20 4.73 -2.56 -3.76
N ARG A 21 5.06 -1.53 -4.56
CA ARG A 21 6.46 -1.20 -4.89
C ARG A 21 7.24 -0.74 -3.67
N ILE A 22 6.65 0.08 -2.81
CA ILE A 22 7.29 0.60 -1.59
C ILE A 22 7.57 -0.55 -0.62
N LEU A 23 6.62 -1.46 -0.45
CA LEU A 23 6.75 -2.54 0.52
C LEU A 23 7.80 -3.59 0.12
N ARG A 24 8.22 -3.66 -1.16
CA ARG A 24 9.22 -4.59 -1.74
C ARG A 24 9.10 -6.07 -1.36
N GLN A 25 8.05 -6.45 -0.63
CA GLN A 25 7.72 -7.80 -0.24
C GLN A 25 6.70 -8.36 -1.22
N ARG A 26 6.90 -9.62 -1.60
CA ARG A 26 5.91 -10.45 -2.29
C ARG A 26 4.67 -10.76 -1.43
N SER A 27 4.46 -10.09 -0.30
CA SER A 27 3.14 -10.02 0.36
C SER A 27 2.26 -9.10 -0.46
N ALA A 28 1.99 -9.56 -1.67
CA ALA A 28 0.92 -9.05 -2.45
C ALA A 28 -0.35 -9.23 -1.62
N ILE A 29 -0.92 -8.12 -1.16
CA ILE A 29 -2.36 -8.09 -0.92
C ILE A 29 -2.98 -8.26 -2.31
N VAL A 30 -3.01 -9.51 -2.80
CA VAL A 30 -3.86 -9.89 -3.92
C VAL A 30 -5.22 -10.10 -3.31
N ASP A 31 -5.93 -9.01 -3.07
CA ASP A 31 -7.38 -9.11 -3.11
C ASP A 31 -7.76 -8.91 -4.58
N SER A 32 -8.12 -10.01 -5.24
CA SER A 32 -8.44 -10.10 -6.66
C SER A 32 -9.81 -9.54 -7.00
N THR A 33 -10.39 -8.68 -6.15
CA THR A 33 -11.75 -8.15 -6.31
C THR A 33 -11.73 -6.71 -6.84
N PRO A 34 -12.02 -6.47 -8.14
CA PRO A 34 -12.18 -5.12 -8.66
C PRO A 34 -13.47 -4.53 -8.06
N GLY A 35 -13.36 -3.45 -7.27
CA GLY A 35 -14.53 -2.66 -6.88
C GLY A 35 -14.75 -2.33 -5.40
N VAL A 36 -13.84 -2.68 -4.48
CA VAL A 36 -14.04 -2.36 -3.05
C VAL A 36 -12.86 -1.60 -2.45
N THR A 37 -12.84 -0.28 -2.67
CA THR A 37 -12.01 0.65 -1.86
C THR A 37 -12.73 1.01 -0.55
N ARG A 38 -13.15 -0.01 0.21
CA ARG A 38 -13.67 0.17 1.58
C ARG A 38 -12.73 -0.38 2.65
N ASP A 39 -11.82 -1.29 2.30
CA ASP A 39 -10.84 -1.82 3.24
C ASP A 39 -9.51 -1.06 3.10
N ARG A 40 -9.09 -0.43 4.19
CA ARG A 40 -7.79 0.25 4.27
C ARG A 40 -6.69 -0.81 4.28
N HIS A 41 -5.88 -0.87 3.24
CA HIS A 41 -4.66 -1.67 3.25
C HIS A 41 -3.60 -0.96 4.10
N ILE A 42 -3.25 -1.56 5.24
CA ILE A 42 -2.21 -1.09 6.16
C ILE A 42 -1.09 -2.13 6.14
N ALA A 43 0.14 -1.67 5.94
CA ALA A 43 1.32 -2.52 6.00
C ALA A 43 2.48 -1.74 6.63
N GLU A 44 3.36 -2.46 7.31
CA GLU A 44 4.64 -1.91 7.74
C GLU A 44 5.62 -1.93 6.56
N GLY A 45 6.30 -0.82 6.33
CA GLY A 45 7.28 -0.67 5.26
C GLY A 45 8.63 -0.26 5.82
N GLU A 46 9.71 -0.68 5.18
CA GLU A 46 11.06 -0.23 5.51
C GLU A 46 11.56 0.71 4.41
N TRP A 47 12.14 1.84 4.82
CA TRP A 47 12.80 2.78 3.93
C TRP A 47 14.23 3.05 4.41
N GLN A 48 15.22 2.63 3.63
CA GLN A 48 16.64 2.87 3.90
C GLN A 48 17.09 2.43 5.31
N GLY A 49 16.70 1.23 5.76
CA GLY A 49 17.05 0.72 7.09
C GLY A 49 16.20 1.28 8.23
N LYS A 50 15.18 2.09 7.93
CA LYS A 50 14.23 2.62 8.92
C LYS A 50 12.85 2.00 8.71
N GLN A 51 12.28 1.45 9.76
CA GLN A 51 10.89 0.95 9.82
C GLN A 51 9.89 2.07 10.11
#